data_AF-M2SE96-F1
#
_entry.id   AF-M2SE96-F1
#
_cell.length_a   1.000
_cell.length_b   1.000
_cell.length_c   1.000
_cell.angle_alpha   90.00
_cell.angle_beta   90.00
_cell.angle_gamma   90.00
#
_symmetry.space_group_name_H-M   'P 1'
#
loop_
_entity.id
_entity.type
_entity.pdbx_description
1 polymer ?
#
loop_
_entity_poly.entity_id
_entity_poly.type
_entity_poly.pdbx_seq_one_letter_code
_entity_poly.pdbx_strand_id
1 'polypeptide(L)'
;MRRPRHSFRAACGAAVVGGAALLAGCDGSPPAPVVLDSDGEAFVPVDALEPQQLTGAWSSPGGRCAEPDFTIAEDESSAERGLAVRAEFNGWTRTGRLRLEAGPDIRFVDPERILPVSLQAGGLLIDAPSDGLAVLGSRNIFEGGVTFMKCAPQADAAPTGGAE
;
A
#
# COMPACT_ATOMS: atom_id res chain seq x y z
N MET A 1 25.16 42.58 13.05
CA MET A 1 24.19 42.89 11.98
C MET A 1 23.29 41.67 11.76
N ARG A 2 22.01 41.72 12.16
CA ARG A 2 21.05 40.62 12.00
C ARG A 2 20.32 40.79 10.67
N ARG A 3 20.30 39.76 9.82
CA ARG A 3 19.50 39.75 8.58
C ARG A 3 18.06 39.30 8.90
N PRO A 4 17.02 39.95 8.35
CA PRO A 4 15.63 39.51 8.51
C PRO A 4 15.40 38.20 7.74
N ARG A 5 14.75 37.24 8.38
CA ARG A 5 14.23 36.03 7.73
C ARG A 5 12.86 36.36 7.14
N HIS A 6 12.77 36.41 5.81
CA HIS A 6 11.50 36.49 5.10
C HIS A 6 10.82 35.11 5.13
N SER A 7 9.76 34.98 5.92
CA SER A 7 8.87 33.82 5.86
C SER A 7 8.02 33.91 4.59
N PHE A 8 8.35 33.08 3.60
CA PHE A 8 7.46 32.84 2.46
C PHE A 8 6.34 31.91 2.93
N ARG A 9 5.11 32.43 3.00
CA ARG A 9 3.89 31.60 3.06
C ARG A 9 3.48 31.29 1.63
N ALA A 10 3.73 30.07 1.18
CA ALA A 10 3.12 29.56 -0.05
C ALA A 10 1.65 29.25 0.24
N ALA A 11 0.73 29.90 -0.47
CA ALA A 11 -0.68 29.57 -0.43
C ALA A 11 -0.94 28.43 -1.43
N CYS A 12 -1.21 27.21 -0.94
CA CYS A 12 -1.69 26.12 -1.80
C CYS A 12 -3.18 26.36 -2.10
N GLY A 13 -3.53 26.49 -3.39
CA GLY A 13 -4.91 26.65 -3.87
C GLY A 13 -5.41 25.36 -4.50
N ALA A 14 -6.63 24.95 -4.15
CA ALA A 14 -7.31 23.83 -4.80
C ALA A 14 -7.95 24.30 -6.11
N ALA A 15 -7.75 23.54 -7.20
CA ALA A 15 -8.41 23.75 -8.48
C ALA A 15 -9.18 22.49 -8.87
N VAL A 16 -10.45 22.65 -9.23
CA VAL A 16 -11.32 21.56 -9.71
C VAL A 16 -11.51 21.74 -11.21
N VAL A 17 -11.15 20.73 -12.00
CA VAL A 17 -11.43 20.68 -13.45
C VAL A 17 -12.04 19.32 -13.80
N GLY A 18 -13.28 19.34 -14.29
CA GLY A 18 -13.84 18.22 -15.06
C GLY A 18 -14.24 16.94 -14.30
N GLY A 19 -14.69 17.03 -13.05
CA GLY A 19 -15.29 15.90 -12.34
C GLY A 19 -14.31 14.88 -11.74
N ALA A 20 -13.02 15.02 -12.00
CA ALA A 20 -11.96 14.36 -11.24
C ALA A 20 -11.50 15.28 -10.11
N ALA A 21 -11.60 14.81 -8.86
CA ALA A 21 -11.01 15.50 -7.72
C ALA A 21 -9.49 15.25 -7.74
N LEU A 22 -8.73 16.24 -8.20
CA LEU A 22 -7.26 16.21 -8.11
C LEU A 22 -6.85 16.76 -6.75
N LEU A 23 -6.45 15.88 -5.83
CA LEU A 23 -5.72 16.30 -4.63
C LEU A 23 -4.30 16.67 -5.07
N ALA A 24 -4.07 17.96 -5.33
CA ALA A 24 -2.73 18.47 -5.63
C ALA A 24 -1.89 18.44 -4.34
N GLY A 25 -1.03 17.44 -4.20
CA GLY A 25 0.00 17.42 -3.17
C GLY A 25 1.02 18.55 -3.41
N CYS A 26 1.38 19.30 -2.37
CA CYS A 26 2.33 20.43 -2.48
C CYS A 26 3.81 19.97 -2.70
N ASP A 27 4.05 18.66 -2.95
CA ASP A 27 5.38 18.07 -3.22
C ASP A 27 5.76 18.04 -4.71
N GLY A 28 4.91 18.55 -5.61
CA GLY A 28 5.21 18.64 -7.05
C GLY A 28 5.19 17.31 -7.80
N SER A 29 5.01 16.17 -7.11
CA SER A 29 4.63 14.92 -7.77
C SER A 29 3.15 14.96 -8.15
N PRO A 30 2.79 14.64 -9.41
CA PRO A 30 1.39 14.51 -9.79
C PRO A 30 0.74 13.44 -8.93
N PRO A 31 -0.50 13.65 -8.44
CA PRO A 31 -1.22 12.61 -7.71
C PRO A 31 -1.33 11.37 -8.60
N ALA A 32 -1.06 10.19 -8.03
CA ALA A 32 -1.23 8.95 -8.75
C ALA A 32 -2.71 8.81 -9.19
N PRO A 33 -2.98 8.32 -10.40
CA PRO A 33 -4.35 8.09 -10.85
C PRO A 33 -5.03 7.12 -9.86
N VAL A 34 -6.26 7.44 -9.47
CA VAL A 34 -7.08 6.58 -8.63
C VAL A 34 -8.17 5.96 -9.50
N VAL A 35 -8.33 4.64 -9.37
CA VAL A 35 -9.41 3.89 -10.03
C VAL A 35 -10.42 3.50 -8.96
N LEU A 36 -11.70 3.74 -9.22
CA LEU A 36 -12.79 3.23 -8.39
C LEU A 36 -13.24 1.88 -8.94
N ASP A 37 -13.42 0.89 -8.07
CA ASP A 37 -14.03 -0.38 -8.45
C ASP A 37 -15.57 -0.29 -8.48
N SER A 38 -16.23 -1.44 -8.71
CA SER A 38 -17.68 -1.56 -8.73
C SER A 38 -18.37 -1.20 -7.41
N ASP A 39 -17.64 -1.32 -6.31
CA ASP A 39 -18.11 -1.12 -4.94
C ASP A 39 -17.76 0.28 -4.41
N GLY A 40 -17.07 1.09 -5.23
CA GLY A 40 -16.67 2.45 -4.91
C GLY A 40 -15.36 2.53 -4.12
N GLU A 41 -14.63 1.42 -4.00
CA GLU A 41 -13.32 1.40 -3.33
C GLU A 41 -12.25 1.99 -4.26
N ALA A 42 -11.35 2.78 -3.67
CA ALA A 42 -10.33 3.52 -4.39
C ALA A 42 -8.99 2.76 -4.40
N PHE A 43 -8.45 2.51 -5.58
CA PHE A 43 -7.19 1.79 -5.80
C PHE A 43 -6.18 2.60 -6.62
N VAL A 44 -4.90 2.30 -6.41
CA VAL A 44 -3.78 2.88 -7.17
C VAL A 44 -3.23 1.81 -8.12
N PRO A 45 -3.18 2.05 -9.43
CA PRO A 45 -2.60 1.11 -10.39
C PRO A 45 -1.08 1.02 -10.20
N VAL A 46 -0.56 -0.20 -10.22
CA VAL A 46 0.82 -0.51 -9.86
C VAL A 46 1.85 -0.15 -10.94
N ASP A 47 1.42 0.02 -12.20
CA ASP A 47 2.30 0.45 -13.31
C ASP A 47 2.96 1.83 -13.07
N ALA A 48 2.47 2.57 -12.09
CA ALA A 48 3.00 3.87 -11.65
C ALA A 48 3.77 3.82 -10.33
N LEU A 49 3.95 2.64 -9.70
CA LEU A 49 4.54 2.50 -8.37
C LEU A 49 6.03 2.16 -8.42
N GLU A 50 6.85 3.13 -8.04
CA GLU A 50 8.24 2.89 -7.64
C GLU A 50 8.28 1.99 -6.38
N PRO A 51 9.38 1.27 -6.09
CA PRO A 51 9.53 0.46 -4.88
C PRO A 51 9.21 1.22 -3.57
N GLN A 52 9.52 2.51 -3.53
CA GLN A 52 9.24 3.41 -2.40
C GLN A 52 7.74 3.64 -2.19
N GLN A 53 6.94 3.41 -3.23
CA GLN A 53 5.50 3.56 -3.24
C GLN A 53 4.78 2.23 -2.97
N LEU A 54 5.46 1.19 -2.48
CA LEU A 54 4.80 -0.06 -2.06
C LEU A 54 4.17 0.04 -0.66
N THR A 55 4.55 1.05 0.12
CA THR A 55 4.00 1.29 1.46
C THR A 55 2.51 1.62 1.40
N GLY A 56 1.76 1.10 2.38
CA GLY A 56 0.31 1.31 2.51
C GLY A 56 -0.48 0.02 2.65
N ALA A 57 -1.80 0.15 2.52
CA ALA A 57 -2.75 -0.95 2.60
C ALA A 57 -2.94 -1.63 1.24
N TRP A 58 -3.12 -2.95 1.26
CA TRP A 58 -3.31 -3.77 0.08
C TRP A 58 -4.51 -4.70 0.28
N SER A 59 -5.33 -4.80 -0.75
CA SER A 59 -6.55 -5.61 -0.71
C SER A 59 -6.71 -6.39 -2.01
N SER A 60 -7.21 -7.60 -1.91
CA SER A 60 -7.56 -8.46 -3.03
C SER A 60 -8.74 -7.88 -3.84
N PRO A 61 -8.93 -8.29 -5.11
CA PRO A 61 -10.12 -7.94 -5.89
C PRO A 61 -11.43 -8.22 -5.16
N GLY A 62 -12.29 -7.21 -5.06
CA GLY A 62 -13.54 -7.22 -4.30
C GLY A 62 -13.36 -7.20 -2.77
N GLY A 63 -12.14 -7.01 -2.27
CA GLY A 63 -11.84 -6.72 -0.88
C GLY A 63 -12.09 -5.25 -0.54
N ARG A 64 -12.02 -4.91 0.75
CA ARG A 64 -12.27 -3.54 1.25
C ARG A 64 -10.96 -2.90 1.70
N CYS A 65 -10.77 -1.63 1.40
CA CYS A 65 -9.60 -0.88 1.85
C CYS A 65 -9.70 -0.44 3.31
N ALA A 66 -10.91 -0.40 3.88
CA ALA A 66 -11.11 -0.24 5.33
C ALA A 66 -10.68 -1.49 6.13
N GLU A 67 -10.65 -2.67 5.50
CA GLU A 67 -10.27 -3.95 6.09
C GLU A 67 -9.27 -4.66 5.16
N PRO A 68 -8.04 -4.12 5.02
CA PRO A 68 -7.09 -4.61 4.04
C PRO A 68 -6.57 -6.01 4.42
N ASP A 69 -6.27 -6.81 3.40
CA ASP A 69 -5.70 -8.15 3.61
C ASP A 69 -4.31 -8.08 4.26
N PHE A 70 -3.52 -7.05 3.90
CA PHE A 70 -2.26 -6.74 4.56
C PHE A 70 -1.85 -5.29 4.40
N THR A 71 -0.82 -4.90 5.15
CA THR A 71 -0.18 -3.58 5.06
C THR A 71 1.33 -3.73 4.89
N ILE A 72 1.92 -2.85 4.09
CA ILE A 72 3.36 -2.73 3.92
C ILE A 72 3.81 -1.41 4.56
N ALA A 73 4.82 -1.47 5.42
CA ALA A 73 5.40 -0.29 6.07
C ALA A 73 6.93 -0.34 6.01
N GLU A 74 7.57 0.82 6.16
CA GLU A 74 9.02 0.87 6.35
C GLU A 74 9.39 0.25 7.70
N ASP A 75 10.38 -0.65 7.72
CA ASP A 75 10.94 -1.23 8.92
C ASP A 75 12.23 -0.51 9.30
N GLU A 76 12.09 0.52 10.14
CA GLU A 76 13.23 1.24 10.72
C GLU A 76 13.89 0.47 11.89
N SER A 77 13.23 -0.57 12.41
CA SER A 77 13.70 -1.34 13.57
C SER A 77 14.76 -2.38 13.19
N SER A 78 14.87 -2.67 11.91
CA SER A 78 15.79 -3.64 11.34
C SER A 78 17.16 -3.02 11.03
N ALA A 79 18.25 -3.74 11.32
CA ALA A 79 19.59 -3.37 10.87
C ALA A 79 19.70 -3.31 9.33
N GLU A 80 18.94 -4.17 8.67
CA GLU A 80 18.71 -4.15 7.23
C GLU A 80 17.43 -3.38 7.00
N ARG A 81 17.53 -2.06 6.79
CA ARG A 81 16.37 -1.23 6.42
C ARG A 81 15.60 -1.91 5.29
N GLY A 82 14.30 -2.05 5.45
CA GLY A 82 13.48 -2.81 4.50
C GLY A 82 11.99 -2.54 4.65
N LEU A 83 11.18 -3.33 3.94
CA LEU A 83 9.72 -3.25 3.99
C LEU A 83 9.16 -4.38 4.85
N ALA A 84 8.46 -4.04 5.92
CA ALA A 84 7.70 -4.99 6.75
C ALA A 84 6.30 -5.18 6.18
N VAL A 85 5.85 -6.44 6.13
CA VAL A 85 4.51 -6.83 5.70
C VAL A 85 3.75 -7.33 6.93
N ARG A 86 2.72 -6.59 7.37
CA ARG A 86 1.84 -7.02 8.46
C ARG A 86 0.53 -7.55 7.88
N ALA A 87 0.21 -8.80 8.19
CA ALA A 87 -0.94 -9.51 7.68
C ALA A 87 -1.49 -10.51 8.71
N GLU A 88 -2.73 -10.97 8.52
CA GLU A 88 -3.14 -12.25 9.08
C GLU A 88 -2.59 -13.37 8.18
N PHE A 89 -1.80 -14.28 8.73
CA PHE A 89 -1.19 -15.38 7.99
C PHE A 89 -1.55 -16.71 8.67
N ASN A 90 -2.28 -17.57 7.94
CA ASN A 90 -2.86 -18.81 8.46
C ASN A 90 -3.68 -18.62 9.76
N GLY A 91 -4.43 -17.51 9.86
CA GLY A 91 -5.28 -17.20 11.02
C GLY A 91 -4.59 -16.47 12.16
N TRP A 92 -3.32 -16.06 12.02
CA TRP A 92 -2.56 -15.36 13.06
C TRP A 92 -1.97 -14.06 12.52
N THR A 93 -2.02 -12.98 13.30
CA THR A 93 -1.30 -11.76 12.93
C THR A 93 0.21 -12.02 12.92
N ARG A 94 0.85 -11.75 11.79
CA ARG A 94 2.29 -11.93 11.55
C ARG A 94 2.90 -10.72 10.86
N THR A 95 4.20 -10.57 11.06
CA THR A 95 5.03 -9.61 10.32
C THR A 95 6.04 -10.39 9.50
N GLY A 96 5.94 -10.28 8.18
CA GLY A 96 6.93 -10.75 7.22
C GLY A 96 7.81 -9.61 6.71
N ARG A 97 8.78 -9.93 5.87
CA ARG A 97 9.65 -8.97 5.19
C ARG A 97 9.50 -9.10 3.69
N LEU A 98 9.26 -7.98 3.01
CA LEU A 98 9.25 -7.91 1.56
C LEU A 98 10.67 -7.65 1.05
N ARG A 99 11.17 -8.55 0.22
CA ARG A 99 12.44 -8.44 -0.49
C ARG A 99 12.14 -8.24 -1.97
N LEU A 100 12.78 -7.25 -2.58
CA LEU A 100 12.57 -6.91 -4.00
C LEU A 100 13.76 -7.32 -4.88
N GLU A 101 14.90 -7.63 -4.27
CA GLU A 101 16.13 -7.96 -4.98
C GLU A 101 16.30 -9.46 -5.18
N ALA A 102 16.79 -9.88 -6.35
CA ALA A 102 17.19 -11.25 -6.67
C ALA A 102 16.10 -12.33 -6.46
N GLY A 103 14.87 -12.02 -6.88
CA GLY A 103 13.69 -12.89 -6.74
C GLY A 103 12.78 -12.33 -5.65
N PRO A 104 11.80 -11.48 -6.00
CA PRO A 104 10.98 -10.82 -5.00
C PRO A 104 10.17 -11.83 -4.19
N ASP A 105 10.15 -11.67 -2.87
CA ASP A 105 9.46 -12.55 -1.95
C ASP A 105 8.96 -11.83 -0.70
N ILE A 106 7.95 -12.39 -0.05
CA ILE A 106 7.58 -12.07 1.32
C ILE A 106 7.99 -13.25 2.20
N ARG A 107 8.89 -13.00 3.15
CA ARG A 107 9.37 -14.00 4.11
C ARG A 107 8.78 -13.76 5.49
N PHE A 108 8.01 -14.72 5.99
CA PHE A 108 7.61 -14.82 7.39
C PHE A 108 8.59 -15.73 8.14
N VAL A 109 8.96 -15.39 9.36
CA VAL A 109 10.03 -16.09 10.12
C VAL A 109 9.47 -17.14 11.09
N ASP A 110 8.20 -17.07 11.48
CA ASP A 110 7.59 -18.00 12.45
C ASP A 110 6.10 -18.29 12.15
N PRO A 111 5.77 -19.45 11.52
CA PRO A 111 6.70 -20.41 10.92
C PRO A 111 7.41 -19.81 9.69
N GLU A 112 8.58 -20.37 9.34
CA GLU A 112 9.28 -19.92 8.15
C GLU A 112 8.46 -20.25 6.89
N ARG A 113 8.06 -19.19 6.17
CA ARG A 113 7.30 -19.27 4.93
C ARG A 113 7.77 -18.19 3.97
N ILE A 114 7.98 -18.58 2.72
CA ILE A 114 8.41 -17.71 1.63
C ILE A 114 7.29 -17.70 0.60
N LEU A 115 6.72 -16.53 0.36
CA LEU A 115 5.72 -16.32 -0.68
C LEU A 115 6.40 -15.56 -1.83
N PRO A 116 6.59 -16.17 -3.01
CA PRO A 116 7.11 -15.45 -4.16
C PRO A 116 6.15 -14.31 -4.53
N VAL A 117 6.69 -13.16 -4.94
CA VAL A 117 5.88 -12.03 -5.38
C VAL A 117 6.32 -11.51 -6.73
N SER A 118 5.38 -10.98 -7.50
CA SER A 118 5.63 -10.33 -8.78
C SER A 118 4.81 -9.04 -8.87
N LEU A 119 5.47 -7.94 -9.25
CA LEU A 119 4.76 -6.70 -9.58
C LEU A 119 4.18 -6.83 -10.99
N GLN A 120 2.88 -6.60 -11.13
CA GLN A 120 2.15 -6.70 -12.40
C GLN A 120 1.32 -5.44 -12.64
N ALA A 121 0.89 -5.27 -13.89
CA ALA A 121 -0.09 -4.26 -14.25
C ALA A 121 -1.39 -4.51 -13.47
N GLY A 122 -1.65 -3.64 -12.49
CA GLY A 122 -2.82 -3.73 -11.61
C GLY A 122 -2.58 -4.30 -10.21
N GLY A 123 -1.39 -4.77 -9.84
CA GLY A 123 -1.21 -5.29 -8.48
C GLY A 123 0.13 -5.92 -8.13
N LEU A 124 0.20 -6.38 -6.88
CA LEU A 124 1.21 -7.30 -6.38
C LEU A 124 0.63 -8.71 -6.46
N LEU A 125 1.11 -9.53 -7.41
CA LEU A 125 0.80 -10.96 -7.43
C LEU A 125 1.62 -11.64 -6.33
N ILE A 126 0.95 -12.39 -5.47
CA ILE A 126 1.58 -13.24 -4.46
C ILE A 126 1.27 -14.70 -4.82
N ASP A 127 2.31 -15.46 -5.13
CA ASP A 127 2.20 -16.88 -5.47
C ASP A 127 2.13 -17.77 -4.22
N ALA A 128 1.56 -18.96 -4.39
CA ALA A 128 1.54 -19.97 -3.35
C ALA A 128 2.98 -20.42 -3.02
N PRO A 129 3.27 -20.76 -1.75
CA PRO A 129 4.57 -21.32 -1.39
C PRO A 129 4.76 -22.70 -2.05
N SER A 130 6.01 -23.10 -2.30
CA SER A 130 6.34 -24.36 -2.98
C SER A 130 5.87 -25.62 -2.24
N ASP A 131 5.58 -25.51 -0.94
CA ASP A 131 5.16 -26.61 -0.09
C ASP A 131 3.64 -26.65 0.17
N GLY A 132 2.85 -25.81 -0.51
CA GLY A 132 1.40 -25.97 -0.57
C GLY A 132 0.62 -24.67 -0.36
N LEU A 133 -0.43 -24.75 0.46
CA LEU A 133 -1.39 -23.67 0.68
C LEU A 133 -0.91 -22.65 1.70
N ALA A 134 -1.18 -21.38 1.44
CA ALA A 134 -1.06 -20.29 2.40
C ALA A 134 -2.36 -19.50 2.48
N VAL A 135 -2.65 -18.94 3.65
CA VAL A 135 -3.72 -17.95 3.82
C VAL A 135 -3.09 -16.62 4.18
N LEU A 136 -3.40 -15.57 3.42
CA LEU A 136 -2.94 -14.20 3.65
C LEU A 136 -4.14 -13.25 3.69
N GLY A 137 -4.32 -12.58 4.81
CA GLY A 137 -5.55 -11.84 5.12
C GLY A 137 -6.75 -12.78 5.05
N SER A 138 -7.73 -12.40 4.23
CA SER A 138 -8.95 -13.19 4.01
C SER A 138 -8.82 -14.22 2.87
N ARG A 139 -7.65 -14.32 2.22
CA ARG A 139 -7.50 -15.06 0.96
C ARG A 139 -6.63 -16.29 1.10
N ASN A 140 -7.13 -17.39 0.53
CA ASN A 140 -6.35 -18.57 0.28
C ASN A 140 -5.52 -18.36 -1.00
N ILE A 141 -4.22 -18.59 -0.90
CA ILE A 141 -3.27 -18.53 -2.02
C ILE A 141 -3.07 -19.96 -2.53
N PHE A 142 -3.54 -20.22 -3.76
CA PHE A 142 -3.49 -21.51 -4.44
C PHE A 142 -2.63 -21.43 -5.72
N GLU A 143 -2.65 -22.49 -6.52
CA GLU A 143 -2.03 -22.54 -7.86
C GLU A 143 -2.45 -21.32 -8.70
N GLY A 144 -1.47 -20.49 -9.09
CA GLY A 144 -1.68 -19.26 -9.85
C GLY A 144 -1.62 -17.97 -9.03
N GLY A 145 -1.54 -18.06 -7.70
CA GLY A 145 -1.39 -16.91 -6.81
C GLY A 145 -2.64 -16.05 -6.68
N VAL A 146 -2.51 -14.94 -5.96
CA VAL A 146 -3.57 -13.93 -5.79
C VAL A 146 -2.96 -12.55 -6.03
N THR A 147 -3.57 -11.77 -6.93
CA THR A 147 -3.20 -10.37 -7.14
C THR A 147 -3.84 -9.52 -6.06
N PHE A 148 -3.06 -8.63 -5.45
CA PHE A 148 -3.53 -7.63 -4.50
C PHE A 148 -3.34 -6.24 -5.08
N MET A 149 -4.33 -5.37 -4.90
CA MET A 149 -4.34 -4.01 -5.38
C MET A 149 -3.99 -3.07 -4.24
N LYS A 150 -3.22 -2.02 -4.53
CA LYS A 150 -2.87 -1.02 -3.54
C LYS A 150 -4.09 -0.13 -3.28
N CYS A 151 -4.49 -0.04 -2.02
CA CYS A 151 -5.52 0.90 -1.60
C CYS A 151 -5.03 2.34 -1.76
N ALA A 152 -5.91 3.21 -2.26
CA ALA A 152 -5.65 4.64 -2.24
C ALA A 152 -5.44 5.09 -0.79
N PRO A 153 -4.54 6.08 -0.56
CA PRO A 153 -4.46 6.72 0.75
C PRO A 153 -5.86 7.22 1.11
N GLN A 154 -6.41 6.76 2.24
CA GLN A 154 -7.58 7.42 2.79
C GLN A 154 -7.15 8.86 3.03
N ALA A 155 -7.75 9.80 2.31
CA ALA A 155 -7.63 11.20 2.67
C ALA A 155 -8.17 11.25 4.10
N ASP A 156 -7.29 11.49 5.08
CA ASP A 156 -7.65 11.54 6.50
C ASP A 156 -8.98 12.27 6.58
N ALA A 157 -10.05 11.54 6.88
CA ALA A 157 -11.36 12.13 7.00
C ALA A 157 -11.19 13.15 8.12
N ALA A 158 -11.12 14.43 7.76
CA ALA A 158 -10.88 15.49 8.71
C ALA A 158 -11.84 15.23 9.87
N PRO A 159 -11.34 15.13 11.12
CA PRO A 159 -12.18 14.74 12.24
C PRO A 159 -13.41 15.64 12.19
N THR A 160 -14.57 15.06 11.92
CA THR A 160 -15.82 15.81 11.88
C THR A 160 -15.97 16.36 13.28
N GLY A 161 -15.56 17.61 13.45
CA GLY A 161 -15.56 18.29 14.73
C GLY A 161 -16.95 18.16 15.29
N GLY A 162 -17.08 17.34 16.33
CA GLY A 162 -18.29 17.28 17.13
C GLY A 162 -18.48 18.68 17.70
N ALA A 163 -19.40 19.43 17.10
CA ALA A 163 -19.98 20.58 17.76
C ALA A 163 -20.90 20.02 18.84
N GLU A 164 -20.43 20.06 20.09
CA GLU A 164 -21.30 20.04 21.27
C GLU A 164 -21.95 21.41 21.49
#